data_AF-A0AA48M7V1-F1
#
_entry.id   AF-A0AA48M7V1-F1
#
_cell.length_a   1.000
_cell.length_b   1.000
_cell.length_c   1.000
_cell.angle_alpha   90.00
_cell.angle_beta   90.00
_cell.angle_gamma   90.00
#
_symmetry.space_group_name_H-M   'P 1'
#
loop_
_entity.id
_entity.type
_entity.pdbx_description
1 polymer ?
#
loop_
_entity_poly.entity_id
_entity_poly.type
_entity_poly.pdbx_seq_one_letter_code
_entity_poly.pdbx_strand_id
1 'polypeptide(L)'
;MKGGIPLDWSVIYEYRELFLRGIVNTILLTTVATVVGTLLGLFLCLGKLSKNKLLRIPSAVYVEVFRGTPMLVQILLIHFAVIPSIWEAFFREKAARKRSTPALSPCL
;
A
#
# COMPACT_ATOMS: atom_id res chain seq x y z
N MET A 1 14.45 -28.19 -38.33
CA MET A 1 13.89 -27.08 -37.55
C MET A 1 13.83 -27.47 -36.08
N LYS A 2 14.92 -27.32 -35.32
CA LYS A 2 14.95 -27.54 -33.87
C LYS A 2 15.36 -26.22 -33.22
N GLY A 3 14.40 -25.31 -33.10
CA GLY A 3 14.53 -24.11 -32.26
C GLY A 3 13.95 -24.42 -30.89
N GLY A 4 14.66 -25.23 -30.10
CA GLY A 4 14.34 -25.43 -28.69
C GLY A 4 15.23 -24.52 -27.87
N ILE A 5 14.63 -23.61 -27.10
CA ILE A 5 15.34 -22.76 -26.14
C ILE A 5 15.96 -23.71 -25.09
N PRO A 6 17.29 -23.81 -24.96
CA PRO A 6 17.87 -24.61 -23.88
C PRO A 6 17.53 -23.94 -22.56
N LEU A 7 16.78 -24.63 -21.70
CA LEU A 7 16.48 -24.17 -20.34
C LEU A 7 17.74 -24.35 -19.48
N ASP A 8 18.52 -23.27 -19.34
CA ASP A 8 19.73 -23.24 -18.52
C ASP A 8 19.36 -23.04 -17.03
N TRP A 9 19.29 -24.14 -16.28
CA TRP A 9 18.96 -24.15 -14.85
C TRP A 9 20.02 -23.49 -13.94
N SER A 10 21.20 -23.18 -14.48
CA SER A 10 22.28 -22.45 -13.80
C SER A 10 21.86 -21.06 -13.33
N VAL A 11 20.99 -20.39 -14.10
CA VAL A 11 20.49 -19.04 -13.79
C VAL A 11 19.74 -19.02 -12.45
N ILE A 12 18.95 -20.05 -12.15
CA ILE A 12 18.20 -20.12 -10.88
C ILE A 12 19.15 -20.22 -9.69
N TYR A 13 20.24 -20.97 -9.84
CA TYR A 13 21.24 -21.15 -8.78
C TYR A 13 22.04 -19.86 -8.52
N GLU A 14 22.31 -19.09 -9.58
CA GLU A 14 22.98 -17.79 -9.51
C GLU A 14 22.12 -16.75 -8.77
N TYR A 15 20.82 -16.66 -9.09
CA TYR A 15 19.88 -15.70 -8.48
C TYR A 15 19.17 -16.20 -7.21
N ARG A 16 19.57 -17.35 -6.65
CA ARG A 16 18.89 -17.99 -5.51
C ARG A 16 18.66 -17.06 -4.31
N GLU A 17 19.60 -16.17 -4.03
CA GLU A 17 19.50 -15.23 -2.92
C GLU A 17 18.40 -14.18 -3.17
N LEU A 18 18.26 -13.71 -4.41
CA LEU A 18 17.21 -12.77 -4.79
C LEU A 18 15.82 -13.42 -4.66
N PHE A 19 15.69 -14.69 -5.04
CA PHE A 19 14.46 -15.46 -4.85
C PHE A 19 14.13 -15.66 -3.38
N LEU A 20 15.12 -16.02 -2.54
CA LEU A 20 14.92 -16.18 -1.11
C LEU A 20 14.46 -14.87 -0.45
N ARG A 21 15.10 -13.74 -0.80
CA ARG A 21 14.68 -12.41 -0.32
C ARG A 21 13.26 -12.06 -0.79
N GLY A 22 12.92 -12.37 -2.05
CA GLY A 22 11.57 -12.16 -2.60
C GLY A 22 10.50 -12.98 -1.87
N ILE A 23 10.78 -14.25 -1.56
CA ILE A 23 9.90 -15.12 -0.78
C ILE A 23 9.68 -14.55 0.62
N VAL A 24 10.77 -14.20 1.32
CA VAL A 24 10.68 -13.61 2.67
C VAL A 24 9.85 -12.34 2.67
N ASN A 25 10.06 -11.44 1.70
CA ASN A 25 9.28 -10.22 1.58
C ASN A 25 7.80 -10.48 1.29
N THR A 26 7.49 -11.47 0.46
CA THR A 26 6.10 -11.84 0.16
C THR A 26 5.40 -12.37 1.41
N ILE A 27 6.04 -13.28 2.14
CA ILE A 27 5.49 -13.83 3.38
C ILE A 27 5.28 -12.71 4.41
N LEU A 28 6.27 -11.85 4.60
CA LEU A 28 6.18 -10.75 5.55
C LEU A 28 5.04 -9.80 5.18
N LEU A 29 4.99 -9.36 3.91
CA LEU A 29 3.98 -8.42 3.42
C LEU A 29 2.57 -9.02 3.52
N THR A 30 2.37 -10.25 3.05
CA THR A 30 1.08 -10.93 3.12
C THR A 30 0.65 -11.13 4.57
N THR A 31 1.54 -11.56 5.46
CA THR A 31 1.19 -11.76 6.87
C THR A 31 0.70 -10.47 7.52
N VAL A 32 1.45 -9.37 7.36
CA VAL A 32 1.07 -8.07 7.93
C VAL A 32 -0.21 -7.54 7.28
N ALA A 33 -0.31 -7.59 5.96
CA ALA A 33 -1.48 -7.12 5.22
C ALA A 33 -2.74 -7.91 5.58
N THR A 34 -2.65 -9.23 5.72
CA THR A 34 -3.78 -10.08 6.12
C THR A 34 -4.22 -9.79 7.55
N VAL A 35 -3.29 -9.61 8.50
CA VAL A 35 -3.65 -9.29 9.89
C VAL A 35 -4.39 -7.95 9.96
N VAL A 36 -3.81 -6.90 9.37
CA VAL A 36 -4.41 -5.56 9.37
C VAL A 36 -5.73 -5.55 8.59
N GLY A 37 -5.75 -6.17 7.41
CA GLY A 37 -6.95 -6.28 6.58
C GLY A 37 -8.08 -7.05 7.26
N THR A 38 -7.75 -8.09 8.03
CA THR A 38 -8.75 -8.85 8.80
C THR A 38 -9.32 -8.02 9.94
N LEU A 39 -8.50 -7.28 10.69
CA LEU A 39 -8.97 -6.40 11.75
C LEU A 39 -9.89 -5.30 11.20
N LEU A 40 -9.47 -4.61 10.15
CA LEU A 40 -10.29 -3.58 9.49
C LEU A 40 -11.57 -4.18 8.91
N GLY A 41 -11.47 -5.31 8.21
CA GLY A 41 -12.61 -6.03 7.65
C GLY A 41 -13.60 -6.47 8.73
N LEU A 42 -13.11 -6.89 9.90
CA LEU A 42 -13.95 -7.25 11.04
C LEU A 42 -14.74 -6.04 11.56
N PHE A 43 -14.10 -4.89 11.78
CA PHE A 43 -14.79 -3.68 12.22
C PHE A 43 -15.86 -3.21 11.22
N LEU A 44 -15.56 -3.23 9.92
CA LEU A 44 -16.50 -2.87 8.87
C LEU A 44 -17.66 -3.87 8.77
N CYS A 45 -17.38 -5.17 8.95
CA CYS A 45 -18.40 -6.20 8.97
C CYS A 45 -19.36 -6.01 10.16
N LEU A 46 -18.83 -5.74 11.35
CA LEU A 46 -19.62 -5.43 12.54
C LEU A 46 -20.46 -4.16 12.35
N GLY A 47 -19.88 -3.11 11.73
CA GLY A 47 -20.60 -1.89 11.37
C GLY A 47 -21.76 -2.14 10.40
N LYS A 48 -21.58 -3.05 9.44
CA LYS A 48 -22.63 -3.49 8.49
C LYS A 48 -23.76 -4.25 9.18
N LEU A 49 -23.46 -5.03 10.22
CA LEU A 49 -24.45 -5.80 10.98
C LEU A 49 -25.24 -4.94 11.99
N SER A 50 -24.75 -3.73 12.29
CA SER A 50 -25.43 -2.81 13.18
C SER A 50 -26.84 -2.44 12.68
N LYS A 51 -27.79 -2.32 13.62
CA LYS A 51 -29.16 -1.86 13.33
C LYS A 51 -29.20 -0.38 12.94
N ASN A 52 -28.18 0.39 13.28
CA ASN A 52 -28.13 1.83 13.00
C ASN A 52 -27.75 2.10 11.54
N LYS A 53 -28.66 2.72 10.78
CA LYS A 53 -28.48 3.01 9.34
C LYS A 53 -27.24 3.87 9.08
N LEU A 54 -26.88 4.77 10.00
CA LEU A 54 -25.70 5.64 9.86
C LEU A 54 -24.37 4.87 9.83
N LEU A 55 -24.29 3.72 10.50
CA LEU A 55 -23.07 2.89 10.51
C LEU A 55 -23.10 1.83 9.40
N ARG A 56 -24.30 1.32 9.11
CA ARG A 56 -24.51 0.26 8.12
C ARG A 56 -24.26 0.71 6.70
N ILE A 57 -24.76 1.89 6.30
CA ILE A 57 -24.64 2.41 4.93
C ILE A 57 -23.17 2.63 4.54
N PRO A 58 -22.35 3.41 5.27
CA PRO A 58 -20.97 3.65 4.87
C PRO A 58 -20.12 2.37 4.89
N SER A 59 -20.36 1.48 5.86
CA SER A 59 -19.67 0.18 5.91
C SER A 59 -20.03 -0.71 4.71
N ALA A 60 -21.30 -0.72 4.29
CA ALA A 60 -21.75 -1.47 3.13
C ALA A 60 -21.15 -0.91 1.84
N VAL A 61 -21.20 0.42 1.65
CA VAL A 61 -20.63 1.10 0.47
C VAL A 61 -19.13 0.83 0.37
N TYR A 62 -18.39 0.96 1.47
CA TYR A 62 -16.96 0.63 1.48
C TYR A 62 -16.71 -0.81 1.01
N VAL A 63 -17.38 -1.79 1.62
CA VAL A 63 -17.16 -3.20 1.26
C VAL A 63 -17.56 -3.50 -0.19
N GLU A 64 -18.65 -2.91 -0.68
CA GLU A 64 -19.13 -3.11 -2.05
C GLU A 64 -18.20 -2.46 -3.08
N VAL A 65 -17.70 -1.25 -2.83
CA VAL A 65 -16.73 -0.58 -3.72
C VAL A 65 -15.41 -1.35 -3.76
N PHE A 66 -14.88 -1.77 -2.62
CA PHE A 66 -13.60 -2.49 -2.57
C PHE A 66 -13.67 -3.90 -3.18
N ARG A 67 -14.86 -4.54 -3.17
CA ARG A 67 -15.07 -5.82 -3.85
C ARG A 67 -15.46 -5.68 -5.32
N GLY A 68 -16.04 -4.55 -5.71
CA GLY A 68 -16.45 -4.25 -7.09
C GLY A 68 -15.36 -3.58 -7.94
N THR A 69 -14.29 -3.07 -7.32
CA THR A 69 -13.16 -2.46 -8.02
C THR A 69 -12.05 -3.49 -8.28
N PRO A 70 -11.47 -3.54 -9.51
CA PRO A 70 -10.35 -4.43 -9.79
C PRO A 70 -9.15 -4.11 -8.90
N MET A 71 -8.48 -5.13 -8.34
CA MET A 71 -7.28 -4.96 -7.51
C MET A 71 -6.18 -4.17 -8.24
N LEU A 72 -6.08 -4.34 -9.56
CA LEU A 72 -5.15 -3.57 -10.38
C LEU A 72 -5.44 -2.07 -10.28
N VAL A 73 -6.71 -1.66 -10.39
CA VAL A 73 -7.11 -0.25 -10.29
C VAL A 73 -6.78 0.30 -8.89
N GLN A 74 -7.00 -0.48 -7.83
CA GLN A 74 -6.66 -0.07 -6.47
C GLN A 74 -5.16 0.22 -6.31
N ILE A 75 -4.31 -0.68 -6.79
CA ILE A 75 -2.84 -0.49 -6.73
C ILE A 75 -2.42 0.71 -7.59
N LEU A 76 -2.99 0.88 -8.79
CA LEU A 76 -2.67 2.01 -9.67
C LEU A 76 -3.07 3.36 -9.05
N LEU A 77 -4.27 3.46 -8.47
CA LEU A 77 -4.72 4.67 -7.79
C LEU A 77 -3.84 5.01 -6.59
N ILE A 78 -3.45 4.00 -5.80
CA ILE A 78 -2.55 4.20 -4.68
C ILE A 78 -1.20 4.70 -5.18
N HIS A 79 -0.65 4.05 -6.20
CA HIS A 79 0.67 4.38 -6.72
C HIS A 79 0.73 5.77 -7.38
N PHE A 80 -0.22 6.11 -8.25
CA PHE A 80 -0.18 7.33 -9.06
C PHE A 80 -0.87 8.53 -8.43
N ALA A 81 -1.92 8.34 -7.61
CA ALA A 81 -2.65 9.45 -7.01
C ALA A 81 -2.33 9.62 -5.52
N VAL A 82 -2.44 8.54 -4.74
CA VAL A 82 -2.38 8.63 -3.27
C VAL A 82 -0.97 8.86 -2.76
N ILE A 83 0.02 8.07 -3.20
CA ILE A 83 1.42 8.20 -2.76
C ILE A 83 1.97 9.61 -3.02
N PRO A 84 1.94 10.18 -4.24
CA PRO A 84 2.45 11.52 -4.46
C PRO A 84 1.66 12.57 -3.68
N SER A 85 0.34 12.44 -3.55
CA SER A 85 -0.47 13.40 -2.80
C SER A 85 -0.15 13.40 -1.31
N ILE A 86 -0.01 12.23 -0.69
CA ILE A 86 0.38 12.08 0.72
C ILE A 86 1.84 12.49 0.92
N TRP A 87 2.73 12.11 0.01
CA TRP A 87 4.14 12.47 0.07
C TRP A 87 4.29 13.99 0.00
N GLU A 88 3.69 14.64 -0.99
CA GLU A 88 3.70 16.09 -1.09
C GLU A 88 3.08 16.75 0.15
N ALA A 89 1.95 16.26 0.67
CA ALA A 89 1.36 16.82 1.89
C ALA A 89 2.30 16.68 3.11
N PHE A 90 2.83 15.48 3.34
CA PHE A 90 3.69 15.16 4.47
C PHE A 90 5.05 15.87 4.41
N PHE A 91 5.67 15.95 3.23
CA PHE A 91 6.94 16.64 3.03
C PHE A 91 6.76 18.16 2.92
N ARG A 92 5.64 18.65 2.39
CA ARG A 92 5.30 20.09 2.40
C ARG A 92 5.16 20.62 3.81
N GLU A 93 4.53 19.88 4.72
CA GLU A 93 4.48 20.29 6.13
C GLU A 93 5.87 20.36 6.78
N LYS A 94 6.75 19.38 6.51
CA LYS A 94 8.12 19.41 7.02
C LYS A 94 8.98 20.52 6.38
N ALA A 95 8.79 20.81 5.09
CA ALA A 95 9.49 21.88 4.39
C ALA A 95 8.98 23.27 4.80
N ALA A 96 7.67 23.45 4.97
CA ALA A 96 7.05 24.69 5.43
C ALA A 96 7.47 25.02 6.87
N ARG A 97 7.49 24.02 7.76
CA ARG A 97 7.95 24.19 9.15
C ARG A 97 9.42 24.66 9.23
N LYS A 98 10.26 24.29 8.26
CA LYS A 98 11.68 24.70 8.21
C LYS A 98 11.90 26.10 7.64
N ARG A 99 10.92 26.68 6.93
CA ARG A 99 11.00 28.03 6.35
C ARG A 99 10.51 29.13 7.30
N SER A 100 9.78 28.77 8.36
CA SER A 100 9.29 29.69 9.38
C SER A 100 10.31 30.04 10.48
N THR A 101 11.59 29.68 10.36
CA THR A 101 12.65 30.38 11.10
C THR A 101 13.10 31.58 10.26
N PRO A 102 12.50 32.77 10.43
CA PRO A 102 13.07 33.97 9.86
C PRO A 102 14.49 34.09 10.41
N ALA A 103 15.42 34.40 9.51
CA ALA A 103 16.74 34.87 9.88
C ALA A 103 16.57 36.00 10.88
N LEU A 104 16.85 35.72 12.16
CA LEU A 104 17.17 36.75 13.10
C LEU A 104 18.51 37.29 12.62
N SER A 105 18.45 38.45 11.98
CA SER A 105 19.57 39.29 11.62
C SER A 105 20.60 39.25 12.74
N PRO A 106 21.91 39.03 12.47
CA PRO A 106 22.91 39.41 13.44
C PRO A 106 22.82 40.94 13.56
N CYS A 107 22.11 41.42 14.58
CA CYS A 107 22.45 42.67 15.22
C CYS A 107 23.78 42.43 15.93
N LEU A 108 24.88 42.48 15.18
CA LEU A 108 26.23 42.73 15.68
C LEU A 108 27.13 43.21 14.53
#